data_AF-A0A3B0Z0T1-F1
#
_entry.id   AF-A0A3B0Z0T1-F1
#
_cell.length_a   1.000
_cell.length_b   1.000
_cell.length_c   1.000
_cell.angle_alpha   90.00
_cell.angle_beta   90.00
_cell.angle_gamma   90.00
#
_symmetry.space_group_name_H-M   'P 1'
#
loop_
_entity.id
_entity.type
_entity.pdbx_description
1 polymer ?
#
loop_
_entity_poly.entity_id
_entity_poly.type
_entity_poly.pdbx_seq_one_letter_code
_entity_poly.pdbx_strand_id
1 'polypeptide(L)'
;MIQPTLSEQTRQTLEAFVAGLPGDQQEIVGKAFETLMASDTAANAVKSGDKAPDFTLPSVRGGELALADALEEGPVVLSFYRGSWCPFCNLELNALQQRMDDIKACG
;
A
#
# COMPACT_ATOMS: atom_id res chain seq x y z
N MET A 1 -24.76 10.89 0.03
CA MET A 1 -23.50 11.58 0.35
C MET A 1 -22.39 10.87 -0.40
N ILE A 2 -21.60 11.58 -1.20
CA ILE A 2 -20.50 10.97 -1.96
C ILE A 2 -19.34 10.74 -0.98
N GLN A 3 -18.91 9.49 -0.81
CA GLN A 3 -17.76 9.15 0.03
C GLN A 3 -16.48 9.62 -0.67
N PRO A 4 -15.50 10.21 0.04
CA PRO A 4 -14.24 10.63 -0.57
C PRO A 4 -13.49 9.45 -1.19
N THR A 5 -12.79 9.69 -2.28
CA THR A 5 -11.89 8.72 -2.92
C THR A 5 -10.71 8.36 -2.01
N LEU A 6 -10.07 7.21 -2.25
CA LEU A 6 -8.86 6.82 -1.50
C LEU A 6 -7.74 7.89 -1.60
N SER A 7 -7.57 8.48 -2.78
CA SER A 7 -6.59 9.56 -3.00
C SER A 7 -6.91 10.81 -2.16
N GLU A 8 -8.18 11.16 -2.01
CA GLU A 8 -8.60 12.27 -1.14
C GLU A 8 -8.39 11.93 0.34
N GLN A 9 -8.75 10.71 0.77
CA GLN A 9 -8.58 10.27 2.16
C GLN A 9 -7.11 10.23 2.57
N THR A 10 -6.23 9.71 1.71
CA THR A 10 -4.78 9.66 1.97
C THR A 10 -4.17 11.05 2.03
N ARG A 11 -4.55 11.97 1.13
CA ARG A 11 -4.13 13.38 1.19
C ARG A 11 -4.58 14.04 2.49
N GLN A 12 -5.85 13.89 2.86
CA GLN A 12 -6.38 14.45 4.12
C GLN A 12 -5.66 13.89 5.34
N THR A 13 -5.33 12.59 5.33
CA THR A 13 -4.60 11.94 6.42
C THR A 13 -3.18 12.48 6.56
N LEU A 14 -2.49 12.73 5.43
CA LEU A 14 -1.17 13.36 5.43
C LEU A 14 -1.24 14.79 5.96
N GLU A 15 -2.18 15.59 5.48
CA GLU A 15 -2.38 16.98 5.93
C GLU A 15 -2.67 17.05 7.43
N ALA A 16 -3.56 16.20 7.93
CA ALA A 16 -3.87 16.12 9.35
C ALA A 16 -2.66 15.68 10.19
N PHE A 17 -1.87 14.72 9.68
CA PHE A 17 -0.64 14.29 10.34
C PHE A 17 0.35 15.45 10.47
N VAL A 18 0.63 16.16 9.38
CA VAL A 18 1.58 17.29 9.39
C VAL A 18 1.08 18.44 10.26
N ALA A 19 -0.20 18.80 10.17
CA ALA A 19 -0.79 19.88 10.97
C ALA A 19 -0.79 19.58 12.47
N GLY A 20 -0.78 18.29 12.86
CA GLY A 20 -0.70 17.85 14.25
C GLY A 20 0.69 17.91 14.87
N LEU A 21 1.74 18.17 14.06
CA LEU A 21 3.12 18.24 14.55
C LEU A 21 3.45 19.63 15.11
N PRO A 22 4.32 19.72 16.13
CA PRO A 22 5.00 20.95 16.51
C PRO A 22 5.74 21.59 15.33
N GLY A 23 5.82 22.92 15.28
CA GLY A 23 6.35 23.64 14.11
C GLY A 23 7.80 23.29 13.73
N ASP A 24 8.65 23.02 14.71
CA ASP A 24 10.03 22.53 14.50
C ASP A 24 10.07 21.13 13.87
N GLN A 25 9.10 20.27 14.21
CA GLN A 25 8.97 18.94 13.64
C GLN A 25 8.35 18.95 12.24
N GLN A 26 7.49 19.93 11.92
CA GLN A 26 6.92 20.08 10.58
C GLN A 26 8.01 20.29 9.52
N GLU A 27 8.99 21.15 9.81
CA GLU A 27 10.11 21.40 8.89
C GLU A 27 10.97 20.14 8.72
N ILE A 28 11.27 19.42 9.80
CA ILE A 28 12.05 18.18 9.77
C ILE A 28 11.34 17.12 8.91
N VAL A 29 10.05 16.91 9.15
CA VAL A 29 9.24 15.92 8.42
C VAL A 29 9.10 16.32 6.95
N GLY A 30 8.90 17.60 6.65
CA GLY A 30 8.87 18.12 5.29
C GLY A 30 10.15 17.81 4.52
N LYS A 31 11.32 18.13 5.09
CA LYS A 31 12.63 17.82 4.50
C LYS A 31 12.86 16.32 4.31
N ALA A 32 12.40 15.50 5.26
CA ALA A 32 12.50 14.05 5.15
C ALA A 32 11.67 13.52 3.96
N PHE A 33 10.47 14.03 3.77
CA PHE A 33 9.64 13.69 2.60
C PHE A 33 10.29 14.14 1.29
N GLU A 34 10.78 15.37 1.21
CA GLU A 34 11.47 15.88 0.02
C GLU A 34 12.69 14.99 -0.33
N THR A 35 13.49 14.64 0.67
CA THR A 35 14.66 13.75 0.50
C THR A 35 14.24 12.39 -0.02
N LEU A 36 13.19 11.78 0.55
CA LEU A 36 12.71 10.48 0.12
C LEU A 36 12.14 10.53 -1.31
N MET A 37 11.36 11.56 -1.64
CA MET A 37 10.79 11.74 -2.98
C MET A 37 11.84 12.00 -4.06
N ALA A 38 12.94 12.66 -3.71
CA ALA A 38 14.08 12.89 -4.59
C ALA A 38 15.05 11.70 -4.67
N SER A 39 14.88 10.69 -3.82
CA SER A 39 15.75 9.51 -3.79
C SER A 39 15.48 8.55 -4.95
N ASP A 40 16.45 7.71 -5.24
CA ASP A 40 16.37 6.62 -6.21
C ASP A 40 15.87 5.31 -5.58
N THR A 41 15.24 5.36 -4.40
CA THR A 41 14.79 4.18 -3.65
C THR A 41 13.87 3.26 -4.48
N ALA A 42 13.11 3.82 -5.42
CA ALA A 42 12.24 3.06 -6.33
C ALA A 42 12.89 2.68 -7.68
N ALA A 43 14.16 3.01 -7.91
CA ALA A 43 14.81 2.82 -9.21
C ALA A 43 14.84 1.36 -9.68
N ASN A 44 14.95 0.43 -8.71
CA ASN A 44 14.96 -1.02 -8.94
C ASN A 44 13.59 -1.67 -8.65
N ALA A 45 12.52 -0.89 -8.49
CA ALA A 45 11.19 -1.44 -8.33
C ALA A 45 10.73 -2.15 -9.60
N VAL A 46 10.01 -3.26 -9.43
CA VAL A 46 9.38 -4.02 -10.51
C VAL A 46 8.41 -3.12 -11.27
N LYS A 47 8.45 -3.16 -12.61
CA LYS A 47 7.63 -2.33 -13.50
C LYS A 47 6.55 -3.15 -14.17
N SER A 48 5.55 -2.47 -14.72
CA SER A 48 4.50 -3.12 -15.52
C SER A 48 5.13 -3.85 -16.70
N GLY A 49 4.76 -5.12 -16.87
CA GLY A 49 5.31 -6.02 -17.90
C GLY A 49 6.49 -6.86 -17.43
N ASP A 50 7.13 -6.50 -16.31
CA ASP A 50 8.13 -7.38 -15.69
C ASP A 50 7.45 -8.61 -15.09
N LYS A 51 8.17 -9.73 -15.08
CA LYS A 51 7.75 -10.92 -14.34
C LYS A 51 7.86 -10.63 -12.84
N ALA A 52 6.78 -10.83 -12.09
CA ALA A 52 6.80 -10.73 -10.63
C ALA A 52 7.83 -11.72 -10.05
N PRO A 53 8.73 -11.27 -9.15
CA PRO A 53 9.63 -12.17 -8.44
C PRO A 53 8.83 -13.19 -7.63
N ASP A 54 9.19 -14.45 -7.77
CA ASP A 54 8.55 -15.52 -7.02
C ASP A 54 8.96 -15.45 -5.54
N PHE A 55 8.08 -15.92 -4.66
CA PHE A 55 8.33 -15.99 -3.23
C PHE A 55 7.52 -17.10 -2.59
N THR A 56 8.02 -17.58 -1.45
CA THR A 56 7.28 -18.43 -0.52
C THR A 56 7.37 -17.81 0.87
N LEU A 57 6.22 -17.53 1.48
CA LEU A 57 6.14 -16.86 2.79
C LEU A 57 5.22 -17.62 3.74
N PRO A 58 5.47 -17.56 5.07
CA PRO A 58 4.56 -18.11 6.05
C PRO A 58 3.16 -17.47 5.96
N SER A 59 2.12 -18.29 6.00
CA SER A 59 0.74 -17.83 5.99
C SER A 59 0.21 -17.64 7.41
N VAL A 60 -0.59 -16.59 7.62
CA VAL A 60 -1.32 -16.37 8.89
C VAL A 60 -2.36 -17.45 9.17
N ARG A 61 -2.73 -18.26 8.17
CA ARG A 61 -3.61 -19.42 8.31
C ARG A 61 -2.85 -20.70 8.68
N GLY A 62 -1.53 -20.61 8.88
CA GLY A 62 -0.62 -21.75 9.02
C GLY A 62 -0.08 -22.24 7.69
N GLY A 63 1.08 -22.92 7.71
CA GLY A 63 1.78 -23.37 6.52
C GLY A 63 2.46 -22.24 5.75
N GLU A 64 2.68 -22.45 4.46
CA GLU A 64 3.35 -21.53 3.55
C GLU A 64 2.44 -21.18 2.36
N LEU A 65 2.67 -20.02 1.77
CA LEU A 65 2.03 -19.55 0.54
C LEU A 65 3.13 -19.24 -0.47
N ALA A 66 3.11 -19.90 -1.62
CA ALA A 66 3.94 -19.53 -2.77
C ALA A 66 3.15 -18.67 -3.76
N LEU A 67 3.82 -17.67 -4.36
CA LEU A 67 3.18 -16.84 -5.40
C LEU A 67 2.81 -17.66 -6.63
N ALA A 68 3.67 -18.61 -7.03
CA ALA A 68 3.39 -19.51 -8.15
C ALA A 68 2.07 -20.26 -7.97
N ASP A 69 1.84 -20.88 -6.81
CA ASP A 69 0.61 -21.63 -6.51
C ASP A 69 -0.63 -20.73 -6.57
N ALA A 70 -0.55 -19.51 -6.00
CA ALA A 70 -1.65 -18.55 -6.03
C ALA A 70 -1.99 -18.08 -7.46
N LEU A 71 -0.99 -17.96 -8.33
CA LEU A 71 -1.18 -17.59 -9.74
C LEU A 71 -1.78 -18.73 -10.59
N GLU A 72 -1.69 -19.99 -10.15
CA GLU A 72 -2.40 -21.10 -10.81
C GLU A 72 -3.91 -21.02 -10.57
N GLU A 73 -4.34 -20.48 -9.43
CA GLU A 73 -5.75 -20.30 -9.09
C GLU A 73 -6.38 -19.09 -9.82
N GLY A 74 -5.60 -18.05 -10.11
CA GLY A 74 -6.09 -16.85 -10.78
C GLY A 74 -5.15 -15.64 -10.67
N PRO A 75 -5.60 -14.46 -11.14
CA PRO A 75 -4.85 -13.22 -10.96
C PRO A 75 -4.71 -12.86 -9.47
N VAL A 76 -3.52 -12.40 -9.09
CA VAL A 76 -3.20 -12.05 -7.69
C VAL A 76 -3.09 -10.54 -7.54
N VAL A 77 -3.82 -9.99 -6.55
CA VAL A 77 -3.60 -8.64 -6.04
C VAL A 77 -2.63 -8.71 -4.86
N LEU A 78 -1.39 -8.26 -5.06
CA LEU A 78 -0.37 -8.20 -4.02
C LEU A 78 -0.29 -6.77 -3.44
N SER A 79 -0.63 -6.61 -2.16
CA SER A 79 -0.50 -5.34 -1.42
C SER A 79 0.49 -5.48 -0.27
N PHE A 80 1.44 -4.55 -0.19
CA PHE A 80 2.44 -4.51 0.89
C PHE A 80 1.89 -3.76 2.10
N TYR A 81 1.40 -4.51 3.08
CA TYR A 81 0.83 -3.95 4.30
C TYR A 81 1.88 -3.81 5.41
N ARG A 82 2.24 -2.57 5.77
CA ARG A 82 3.27 -2.27 6.79
C ARG A 82 2.84 -2.63 8.21
N GLY A 83 1.54 -2.65 8.48
CA GLY A 83 0.98 -2.96 9.79
C GLY A 83 -0.16 -2.02 10.20
N SER A 84 -0.87 -2.41 11.25
CA SER A 84 -2.06 -1.72 11.77
C SER A 84 -1.80 -0.30 12.26
N TRP A 85 -0.55 0.02 12.59
CA TRP A 85 -0.11 1.35 12.99
C TRP A 85 0.00 2.34 11.83
N CYS A 86 -0.02 1.88 10.58
CA CYS A 86 0.05 2.75 9.41
C CYS A 86 -1.35 3.19 8.98
N PRO A 87 -1.70 4.49 9.11
CA PRO A 87 -3.05 4.95 8.79
C PRO A 87 -3.36 4.81 7.29
N PHE A 88 -2.36 5.03 6.41
CA PHE A 88 -2.51 4.89 4.97
C PHE A 88 -2.78 3.44 4.55
N CYS A 89 -2.07 2.47 5.14
CA CYS A 89 -2.27 1.06 4.83
C CYS A 89 -3.67 0.58 5.24
N ASN A 90 -4.22 1.10 6.33
CA ASN A 90 -5.58 0.76 6.75
C ASN A 90 -6.64 1.32 5.80
N LEU A 91 -6.43 2.54 5.28
CA LEU A 91 -7.31 3.12 4.26
C LEU A 91 -7.27 2.31 2.96
N GLU A 92 -6.08 1.94 2.50
CA GLU A 92 -5.88 1.11 1.31
C GLU A 92 -6.57 -0.26 1.48
N LEU A 93 -6.35 -0.94 2.60
CA LEU A 93 -6.95 -2.24 2.88
C LEU A 93 -8.48 -2.16 2.93
N ASN A 94 -9.04 -1.09 3.51
CA ASN A 94 -10.47 -0.87 3.52
C ASN A 94 -11.03 -0.63 2.10
N ALA A 95 -10.32 0.14 1.27
CA ALA A 95 -10.71 0.39 -0.11
C ALA A 95 -10.68 -0.91 -0.95
N LEU A 96 -9.67 -1.75 -0.77
CA LEU A 96 -9.61 -3.08 -1.40
C LEU A 96 -10.80 -3.95 -0.97
N GLN A 97 -11.14 -3.95 0.32
CA GLN A 97 -12.29 -4.70 0.85
C GLN A 97 -13.62 -4.20 0.27
N GLN A 98 -13.79 -2.89 0.07
CA GLN A 98 -15.00 -2.32 -0.54
C GLN A 98 -15.16 -2.70 -2.02
N ARG A 99 -14.05 -3.04 -2.70
CA ARG A 99 -14.02 -3.46 -4.11
C ARG A 99 -13.78 -4.96 -4.28
N MET A 100 -13.95 -5.74 -3.22
CA MET A 100 -13.68 -7.18 -3.23
C MET A 100 -14.51 -7.92 -4.28
N ASP A 101 -15.77 -7.53 -4.48
CA ASP A 101 -16.63 -8.17 -5.49
C ASP A 101 -16.18 -7.80 -6.92
N ASP A 102 -15.78 -6.55 -7.15
CA ASP A 102 -15.21 -6.11 -8.43
C ASP A 102 -13.91 -6.87 -8.74
N ILE A 103 -13.03 -7.01 -7.74
CA ILE A 103 -11.75 -7.72 -7.87
C ILE A 103 -12.01 -9.20 -8.23
N LYS A 104 -12.91 -9.87 -7.52
CA LYS A 104 -13.28 -11.27 -7.82
C LYS A 104 -13.92 -11.44 -9.19
N ALA A 105 -14.66 -10.45 -9.67
CA ALA A 105 -15.24 -10.50 -11.00
C ALA A 105 -14.20 -10.45 -12.13
N CYS A 106 -12.94 -10.06 -11.84
CA CYS A 106 -11.85 -10.05 -12.79
C CYS A 106 -11.12 -11.40 -12.96
N GLY A 107 -11.47 -12.42 -12.17
CA GLY A 107 -10.82 -13.74 -12.17
C GLY A 107 -10.43 -14.17 -10.77
#